data_AF-A0A7C4QLN4-F1
#
_entry.id   AF-A0A7C4QLN4-F1
#
_cell.length_a   1.000
_cell.length_b   1.000
_cell.length_c   1.000
_cell.angle_alpha   90.00
_cell.angle_beta   90.00
_cell.angle_gamma   90.00
#
_symmetry.space_group_name_H-M   'P 1'
#
loop_
_entity.id
_entity.type
_entity.pdbx_description
1 polymer ?
#
loop_
_entity_poly.entity_id
_entity_poly.type
_entity_poly.pdbx_seq_one_letter_code
_entity_poly.pdbx_strand_id
1 'polypeptide(L)' 'MGFVKFLGTAGARFVVARQLRFSAGTWLALSGTQILLDPGPGTLLRCRKVRPPLEPLELSGIILSHKHLD' A
#
# COMPACT_ATOMS: atom_id res chain seq x y z
N MET A 1 -0.25 -6.16 -19.42
CA MET A 1 0.25 -4.81 -19.10
C MET A 1 0.18 -4.64 -17.58
N GLY A 2 1.25 -4.23 -16.92
CA GLY A 2 1.31 -4.10 -15.45
C GLY A 2 1.45 -2.65 -15.00
N PHE A 3 1.21 -2.38 -13.71
CA PHE A 3 1.43 -1.07 -13.12
C PHE A 3 1.92 -1.15 -11.68
N VAL A 4 2.53 -0.05 -11.24
CA VAL A 4 2.91 0.20 -9.85
C VAL A 4 2.15 1.41 -9.36
N LYS A 5 1.53 1.31 -8.19
CA LYS A 5 0.78 2.41 -7.58
C LYS A 5 1.18 2.60 -6.13
N PHE A 6 1.79 3.73 -5.83
CA PHE A 6 2.09 4.14 -4.46
C PHE A 6 0.80 4.55 -3.75
N LEU A 7 0.38 3.77 -2.76
CA LEU A 7 -0.76 4.10 -1.91
C LEU A 7 -0.32 5.03 -0.77
N GLY A 8 0.91 4.83 -0.32
CA GLY A 8 1.63 5.67 0.63
C GLY A 8 3.11 5.77 0.29
N THR A 9 3.75 6.81 0.82
CA THR A 9 5.19 7.08 0.70
C THR A 9 5.76 7.62 2.01
N ALA A 10 5.04 7.40 3.12
CA ALA A 10 5.57 7.64 4.45
C ALA A 10 6.60 6.57 4.81
N GLY A 11 7.56 6.97 5.62
CA GLY A 11 8.56 6.11 6.24
C GLY A 11 9.13 6.83 7.45
N ALA A 12 9.82 6.13 8.34
CA ALA A 12 10.27 6.59 9.64
C ALA A 12 9.13 6.92 10.63
N ARG A 13 9.39 6.57 11.89
CA ARG A 13 8.46 6.73 13.03
C ARG A 13 7.74 8.07 13.11
N PHE A 14 8.41 9.20 12.82
CA PHE A 14 7.81 10.53 12.99
C PHE A 14 6.83 10.89 11.87
N VAL A 15 7.10 10.49 10.63
CA VAL A 15 6.19 10.75 9.50
C VAL A 15 4.91 9.94 9.68
N VAL A 16 5.06 8.68 10.12
CA VAL A 16 3.93 7.78 10.39
C VAL A 16 3.16 8.22 11.63
N ALA A 17 3.82 8.51 12.76
CA ALA A 17 3.15 8.93 13.98
C ALA A 17 2.39 10.25 13.82
N ARG A 18 2.93 11.19 13.03
CA ARG A 18 2.27 12.47 12.73
C ARG A 18 1.37 12.42 11.49
N GLN A 19 1.28 11.27 10.82
CA GLN A 19 0.49 11.08 9.59
C GLN A 19 0.78 12.15 8.52
N LEU A 20 2.04 12.60 8.38
CA LEU A 20 2.43 13.64 7.42
C LEU A 20 2.31 13.16 5.97
N ARG A 21 2.39 11.84 5.78
CA ARG A 21 2.14 11.11 4.55
C ARG A 21 1.40 9.82 4.91
N PHE A 22 0.69 9.26 3.95
CA PHE A 22 0.13 7.91 4.11
C PHE A 22 1.25 6.86 4.09
N SER A 23 1.17 5.86 4.96
CA SER A 23 2.03 4.66 4.99
C SER A 23 1.30 3.43 4.40
N ALA A 24 0.46 3.63 3.39
CA ALA A 24 -0.39 2.57 2.85
C ALA A 24 0.30 1.56 1.91
N GLY A 25 1.64 1.58 1.84
CA GLY A 25 2.41 0.69 0.99
C GLY A 25 2.29 0.96 -0.51
N THR A 26 2.62 -0.07 -1.30
CA THR A 26 2.63 -0.04 -2.77
C THR A 26 1.83 -1.19 -3.36
N TRP A 27 0.93 -0.88 -4.29
CA TRP A 27 0.19 -1.87 -5.07
C TRP A 27 0.93 -2.20 -6.37
N LEU A 28 1.12 -3.48 -6.64
CA LEU A 28 1.73 -4.01 -7.85
C LEU A 28 0.68 -4.83 -8.60
N ALA A 29 0.46 -4.49 -9.86
CA ALA A 29 -0.35 -5.28 -10.79
C ALA A 29 0.57 -5.88 -11.84
N LEU A 30 0.82 -7.18 -11.77
CA LEU A 30 1.79 -7.89 -12.61
C LEU A 30 1.10 -9.04 -13.32
N SER A 31 0.80 -8.87 -14.61
CA SER A 31 0.17 -9.92 -15.45
C SER A 31 -1.07 -10.58 -14.81
N GLY A 32 -1.96 -9.76 -14.23
CA GLY A 32 -3.18 -10.22 -13.54
C GLY A 32 -2.97 -10.63 -12.08
N THR A 33 -1.74 -10.67 -11.59
CA THR A 33 -1.42 -10.90 -10.18
C THR A 33 -1.38 -9.57 -9.44
N GLN A 34 -2.19 -9.45 -8.38
CA GLN A 34 -2.28 -8.23 -7.58
C GLN A 34 -1.53 -8.45 -6.26
N ILE A 35 -0.53 -7.63 -5.98
CA ILE A 35 0.32 -7.76 -4.78
C ILE A 35 0.36 -6.43 -4.04
N LEU A 36 0.26 -6.49 -2.72
CA LEU A 36 0.44 -5.34 -1.84
C LEU A 36 1.74 -5.47 -1.06
N LEU A 37 2.65 -4.51 -1.28
CA LEU A 37 3.93 -4.42 -0.59
C LEU A 37 3.82 -3.45 0.58
N ASP A 38 4.23 -3.90 1.77
CA ASP A 38 4.39 -3.11 3.00
C ASP A 38 3.16 -2.25 3.35
N PRO A 39 1.98 -2.86 3.57
CA PRO A 39 0.81 -2.13 4.03
C PRO A 39 1.00 -1.63 5.48
N GLY A 40 0.91 -0.32 5.67
CA GLY A 40 0.86 0.30 6.99
C GLY A 40 -0.52 0.88 7.36
N PRO A 41 -0.57 1.74 8.38
CA PRO A 41 -1.79 2.42 8.81
C PRO A 41 -2.57 3.10 7.67
N GLY A 42 -3.87 2.83 7.59
CA GLY A 42 -4.78 3.49 6.63
C GLY A 42 -4.81 2.85 5.24
N THR A 43 -4.18 1.69 5.02
CA THR A 43 -4.13 1.04 3.70
C THR A 43 -5.49 0.78 3.07
N LEU A 44 -6.44 0.16 3.79
CA LEU A 44 -7.78 -0.13 3.26
C LEU A 44 -8.53 1.14 2.81
N LEU A 45 -8.43 2.21 3.61
CA LEU A 45 -8.97 3.52 3.26
C LEU A 45 -8.33 4.07 1.98
N ARG A 46 -7.00 3.93 1.85
CA ARG A 46 -6.26 4.39 0.68
C ARG A 46 -6.59 3.59 -0.57
N CYS A 47 -6.75 2.27 -0.49
CA CYS A 47 -7.22 1.44 -1.61
C CYS A 47 -8.54 1.97 -2.18
N ARG A 48 -9.49 2.37 -1.31
CA ARG A 48 -10.78 2.93 -1.76
C ARG A 48 -10.71 4.38 -2.22
N LYS A 49 -9.76 5.18 -1.72
CA LYS A 49 -9.62 6.61 -2.07
C LYS A 49 -8.83 6.89 -3.35
N VAL A 50 -7.94 5.99 -3.77
CA VAL A 50 -7.17 6.19 -5.01
C VAL A 50 -8.06 6.08 -6.25
N ARG A 51 -7.62 6.64 -7.38
CA ARG A 51 -8.34 6.56 -8.66
C ARG A 51 -7.50 5.81 -9.71
N PRO A 52 -8.04 4.77 -10.38
CA PRO A 52 -9.27 4.05 -9.99
C PRO A 52 -9.12 3.44 -8.58
N PRO A 53 -10.24 3.17 -7.87
CA PRO A 53 -10.22 2.42 -6.61
C PRO A 53 -9.63 1.04 -6.81
N LEU A 54 -8.98 0.53 -5.77
CA LEU A 54 -8.45 -0.83 -5.72
C LEU A 54 -9.30 -1.68 -4.79
N GLU A 55 -9.53 -2.93 -5.18
CA GLU A 55 -10.30 -3.92 -4.43
C GLU A 55 -9.34 -4.87 -3.69
N PRO A 56 -9.19 -4.76 -2.36
CA PRO A 56 -8.31 -5.65 -1.61
C PRO A 56 -8.65 -7.14 -1.73
N LEU A 57 -9.90 -7.50 -2.07
CA LEU A 57 -10.29 -8.88 -2.33
C LEU A 57 -9.64 -9.49 -3.58
N GLU A 58 -9.10 -8.68 -4.49
CA GLU A 58 -8.36 -9.17 -5.67
C GLU A 58 -6.90 -9.52 -5.36
N LEU A 59 -6.39 -9.19 -4.17
CA LEU A 59 -5.00 -9.44 -3.81
C LEU A 59 -4.69 -10.93 -3.83
N SER A 60 -3.68 -11.29 -4.62
CA SER A 60 -3.09 -12.63 -4.62
C SER A 60 -2.15 -12.84 -3.44
N GLY A 61 -1.62 -11.76 -2.86
CA GLY A 61 -0.76 -11.83 -1.69
C GLY A 61 -0.32 -10.47 -1.15
N ILE A 62 0.21 -10.51 0.07
CA ILE A 62 0.83 -9.38 0.75
C ILE A 62 2.29 -9.73 1.01
N ILE A 63 3.20 -8.81 0.71
CA ILE A 63 4.63 -8.94 0.99
C ILE A 63 4.96 -7.94 2.10
N LEU A 64 5.59 -8.45 3.16
CA LEU A 64 6.17 -7.65 4.24
C LEU A 64 7.69 -7.74 4.15
N SER A 65 8.35 -6.61 3.94
CA SER A 65 9.81 -6.53 3.86
C SER A 65 10.46 -6.72 5.23
N HIS A 66 9.86 -6.19 6.30
CA HIS A 66 10.37 -6.29 7.67
C HIS A 66 9.27 -5.96 8.71
N LYS A 67 9.61 -6.09 10.01
CA LYS A 67 8.69 -5.90 11.14
C LYS A 67 8.84 -4.52 11.79
N HIS A 68 8.71 -3.46 11.01
CA HIS A 68 8.46 -2.11 11.55
C HIS A 68 7.04 -1.66 11.22
N LEU A 69 6.60 -0.60 11.92
CA LEU A 69 5.26 -0.05 11.76
C LEU A 69 5.15 0.85 10.53
N ASP A 70 6.27 1.45 10.12
CA ASP A 70 6.36 2.34 8.98
C ASP A 70 6.48 1.63 7.64
#